data_AF-A0A9W3BBV2-F1
#
_entry.id   AF-A0A9W3BBV2-F1
#
_cell.length_a   1.000
_cell.length_b   1.000
_cell.length_c   1.000
_cell.angle_alpha   90.00
_cell.angle_beta   90.00
_cell.angle_gamma   90.00
#
_symmetry.space_group_name_H-M   'P 1'
#
loop_
_entity.id
_entity.type
_entity.pdbx_description
1 polymer ?
#
loop_
_entity_poly.entity_id
_entity_poly.type
_entity_poly.pdbx_seq_one_letter_code
_entity_poly.pdbx_strand_id
1 'polypeptide(L)'
;MSAQKRGAETKGKGSNKHKRVDSADCCVDEDKESLNVIEDDSGKALVVCDILILNHHLPQRSQGDVEIEEYDGTELDLKNKCISCEKNPDHAEFIPIDEFKLQHLPPTHRDKNLYKLIKSMADLTVRIHVGKVSPYRPMFWPDSDRIYKPPKEDRGKEFTGSGRIVRIEQFKNGVNEEDGGRESDYTKCWCSKCQIPPSNVWWECSVDTATHNVFDGVEAAHTSLRLFFDRESCDKVIIEKVYLIYNRIDDDKCWLQFATCDQSLGNRLENMINRYITIQKKVYEKYKPNRDTDKLTFIVSHPHGCPKKVSIGHWMTREKRDEHDSTVFTYSACTCPGSSGANVHFPGYSGFPEFVHIGVNGLGFNTCGANIADY
;
A
#
# COMPACT_ATOMS: atom_id res chain seq x y z
N MET A 1 -30.01 55.16 41.89
CA MET A 1 -31.45 54.85 41.80
C MET A 1 -31.64 54.00 40.55
N SER A 2 -31.44 52.69 40.68
CA SER A 2 -32.47 51.66 40.89
C SER A 2 -33.18 51.29 39.59
N ALA A 3 -32.71 50.21 38.95
CA ALA A 3 -33.52 49.40 38.06
C ALA A 3 -33.30 47.92 38.42
N GLN A 4 -34.43 47.25 38.62
CA GLN A 4 -34.61 45.97 39.30
C GLN A 4 -34.13 44.76 38.49
N LYS A 5 -33.61 43.77 39.22
CA LYS A 5 -33.43 42.37 38.83
C LYS A 5 -34.78 41.64 38.77
N ARG A 6 -35.01 40.91 37.67
CA ARG A 6 -35.78 39.65 37.52
C ARG A 6 -35.11 38.92 36.34
N GLY A 7 -34.71 37.65 36.32
CA GLY A 7 -35.08 36.47 37.10
C GLY A 7 -35.81 35.49 36.18
N ALA A 8 -35.09 34.53 35.56
CA ALA A 8 -35.58 33.25 35.01
C ALA A 8 -34.39 32.46 34.44
N GLU A 9 -33.91 31.41 35.12
CA GLU A 9 -34.24 29.99 34.92
C GLU A 9 -33.43 29.31 33.80
N THR A 10 -32.29 28.74 34.20
CA THR A 10 -31.51 27.77 33.43
C THR A 10 -32.08 26.37 33.64
N LYS A 11 -32.76 25.84 32.62
CA LYS A 11 -33.18 24.43 32.57
C LYS A 11 -32.08 23.56 31.97
N GLY A 12 -31.64 22.59 32.77
CA GLY A 12 -31.50 21.19 32.35
C GLY A 12 -30.37 20.84 31.39
N LYS A 13 -29.23 20.44 31.96
CA LYS A 13 -28.23 19.57 31.30
C LYS A 13 -28.89 18.23 30.94
N GLY A 14 -29.14 18.01 29.66
CA GLY A 14 -29.43 16.69 29.09
C GLY A 14 -28.13 16.07 28.58
N SER A 15 -27.53 15.18 29.36
CA SER A 15 -26.41 14.35 28.94
C SER A 15 -26.91 13.29 27.95
N ASN A 16 -26.79 13.53 26.65
CA ASN A 16 -26.93 12.46 25.66
C ASN A 16 -25.59 11.74 25.54
N LYS A 17 -25.53 10.57 26.18
CA LYS A 17 -24.56 9.52 25.88
C LYS A 17 -24.75 9.14 24.41
N HIS A 18 -23.85 9.60 23.54
CA HIS A 18 -23.70 8.98 22.23
C HIS A 18 -23.19 7.56 22.45
N LYS A 19 -24.08 6.59 22.21
CA LYS A 19 -23.70 5.22 21.90
C LYS A 19 -22.84 5.28 20.65
N ARG A 20 -21.59 4.85 20.76
CA ARG A 20 -20.81 4.35 19.62
C ARG A 20 -21.69 3.31 18.92
N VAL A 21 -21.99 3.56 17.66
CA VAL A 21 -22.43 2.52 16.73
C VAL A 21 -21.14 2.00 16.14
N ASP A 22 -20.76 0.79 16.54
CA ASP A 22 -19.63 0.07 15.98
C ASP A 22 -19.98 -0.27 14.53
N SER A 23 -19.44 0.50 13.58
CA SER A 23 -19.31 0.11 12.18
C SER A 23 -17.94 -0.53 11.98
N ALA A 24 -17.76 -1.72 12.54
CA ALA A 24 -16.60 -2.57 12.28
C ALA A 24 -16.96 -4.05 12.56
N ASP A 25 -17.94 -4.58 11.82
CA ASP A 25 -18.07 -6.03 11.62
C ASP A 25 -17.37 -6.42 10.32
N CYS A 26 -16.05 -6.38 10.34
CA CYS A 26 -15.19 -6.99 9.34
C CYS A 26 -14.08 -7.76 10.07
N CYS A 27 -14.37 -9.03 10.37
CA CYS A 27 -13.41 -10.08 10.70
C CYS A 27 -12.44 -9.79 11.87
N VAL A 28 -12.92 -10.02 13.10
CA VAL A 28 -12.02 -10.33 14.21
C VAL A 28 -11.47 -11.74 13.96
N ASP A 29 -10.17 -11.85 13.63
CA ASP A 29 -9.47 -13.12 13.52
C ASP A 29 -9.25 -13.71 14.93
N GLU A 30 -10.13 -14.61 15.37
CA GLU A 30 -9.84 -15.51 16.50
C GLU A 30 -9.01 -16.71 16.00
N ASP A 31 -7.73 -16.48 15.68
CA ASP A 31 -6.77 -17.57 15.45
C ASP A 31 -6.30 -18.12 16.81
N LYS A 32 -7.07 -19.06 17.39
CA LYS A 32 -6.53 -20.04 18.34
C LYS A 32 -5.87 -21.16 17.55
N GLU A 33 -4.60 -20.98 17.17
CA GLU A 33 -3.80 -22.06 16.58
C GLU A 33 -3.43 -23.08 17.67
N SER A 34 -3.97 -24.30 17.56
CA SER A 34 -3.43 -25.48 18.22
C SER A 34 -2.21 -25.98 17.43
N LEU A 35 -1.03 -25.90 18.03
CA LEU A 35 0.20 -26.53 17.53
C LEU A 35 -0.01 -28.06 17.42
N ASN A 36 -0.05 -28.58 16.20
CA ASN A 36 0.03 -30.03 15.97
C ASN A 36 1.49 -30.46 16.10
N VAL A 37 1.84 -30.99 17.27
CA VAL A 37 3.10 -31.73 17.48
C VAL A 37 2.89 -33.14 16.96
N ILE A 38 3.65 -33.56 15.94
CA ILE A 38 3.75 -34.97 15.56
C ILE A 38 4.98 -35.53 16.26
N GLU A 39 4.75 -36.37 17.27
CA GLU A 39 5.78 -37.13 17.96
C GLU A 39 6.13 -38.37 17.13
N ASP A 40 7.41 -38.70 17.03
CA ASP A 40 7.82 -40.01 16.53
C ASP A 40 7.69 -41.08 17.62
N ASP A 41 7.84 -42.36 17.24
CA ASP A 41 7.74 -43.51 18.16
C ASP A 41 8.83 -43.53 19.27
N SER A 42 9.71 -42.52 19.32
CA SER A 42 10.72 -42.34 20.36
C SER A 42 10.42 -41.19 21.33
N GLY A 43 9.32 -40.47 21.14
CA GLY A 43 8.91 -39.35 21.99
C GLY A 43 9.79 -38.11 21.81
N LYS A 44 10.47 -37.95 20.66
CA LYS A 44 11.23 -36.74 20.33
C LYS A 44 10.48 -35.91 19.29
N ALA A 45 10.33 -34.62 19.57
CA ALA A 45 9.80 -33.64 18.62
C ALA A 45 10.76 -33.48 17.44
N LEU A 46 10.31 -33.86 16.24
CA LEU A 46 11.06 -33.73 15.00
C LEU A 46 10.68 -32.41 14.30
N VAL A 47 11.56 -31.41 14.40
CA VAL A 47 11.50 -30.22 13.56
C VAL A 47 12.03 -30.62 12.17
N VAL A 48 11.13 -30.94 11.25
CA VAL A 48 11.49 -31.22 9.86
C VAL A 48 11.72 -29.88 9.16
N CYS A 49 12.97 -29.44 9.15
CA CYS A 49 13.44 -28.31 8.34
C CYS A 49 14.55 -28.80 7.39
N ASP A 50 14.17 -29.60 6.39
CA ASP A 50 15.06 -29.98 5.30
C ASP A 50 14.63 -29.25 4.02
N ILE A 51 15.06 -28.01 3.87
CA ILE A 51 15.18 -27.35 2.56
C ILE A 51 16.62 -27.54 2.11
N LEU A 52 16.81 -28.45 1.16
CA LEU A 52 18.05 -28.56 0.38
C LEU A 52 18.20 -27.28 -0.47
N ILE A 53 18.92 -26.28 0.05
CA ILE A 53 19.36 -25.12 -0.71
C ILE A 53 20.54 -25.57 -1.57
N LEU A 54 20.30 -25.72 -2.87
CA LEU A 54 21.37 -25.87 -3.86
C LEU A 54 22.19 -24.57 -3.89
N ASN A 55 23.44 -24.67 -3.42
CA ASN A 55 24.46 -23.62 -3.45
C ASN A 55 24.80 -23.23 -4.90
N HIS A 56 24.08 -22.26 -5.47
CA HIS A 56 24.65 -21.38 -6.49
C HIS A 56 25.28 -20.18 -5.79
N HIS A 57 26.52 -19.83 -6.19
CA HIS A 57 27.29 -18.71 -5.65
C HIS A 57 26.48 -17.40 -5.70
N LEU A 58 25.93 -17.00 -4.55
CA LEU A 58 25.34 -15.68 -4.35
C LEU A 58 26.48 -14.66 -4.12
N PRO A 59 26.53 -13.54 -4.85
CA PRO A 59 27.48 -12.46 -4.57
C PRO A 59 27.23 -11.84 -3.20
N GLN A 60 28.26 -11.20 -2.66
CA GLN A 60 28.37 -10.72 -1.29
C GLN A 60 27.18 -9.86 -0.81
N ARG A 61 26.78 -10.15 0.43
CA ARG A 61 25.67 -9.62 1.23
C ARG A 61 25.55 -8.10 1.22
N SER A 62 24.46 -7.58 0.68
CA SER A 62 23.94 -6.25 1.03
C SER A 62 23.00 -6.38 2.24
N GLN A 63 23.10 -5.46 3.20
CA GLN A 63 21.96 -5.17 4.08
C GLN A 63 20.74 -4.92 3.21
N GLY A 64 19.57 -5.39 3.64
CA GLY A 64 18.35 -5.24 2.85
C GLY A 64 18.20 -3.84 2.24
N ASP A 65 17.73 -3.73 1.01
CA ASP A 65 17.63 -2.47 0.27
C ASP A 65 16.17 -2.07 0.09
N VAL A 66 15.87 -0.78 0.30
CA VAL A 66 14.59 -0.20 -0.15
C VAL A 66 14.63 -0.06 -1.67
N GLU A 67 13.50 -0.28 -2.31
CA GLU A 67 13.39 -0.29 -3.77
C GLU A 67 12.73 0.97 -4.30
N ILE A 68 13.36 2.10 -4.00
CA ILE A 68 13.08 3.40 -4.61
C ILE A 68 13.89 3.56 -5.89
N GLU A 69 13.34 4.29 -6.86
CA GLU A 69 14.04 4.60 -8.11
C GLU A 69 14.32 6.10 -8.18
N GLU A 70 15.56 6.48 -8.49
CA GLU A 70 15.95 7.88 -8.69
C GLU A 70 15.38 8.36 -10.04
N TYR A 71 14.83 9.56 -10.08
CA TYR A 71 14.20 10.14 -11.25
C TYR A 71 14.96 11.37 -11.71
N ASP A 72 15.58 11.31 -12.89
CA ASP A 72 16.38 12.40 -13.44
C ASP A 72 15.55 13.38 -14.31
N GLY A 73 14.24 13.48 -14.03
CA GLY A 73 13.34 14.43 -14.69
C GLY A 73 12.74 13.96 -16.02
N THR A 74 13.06 12.77 -16.52
CA THR A 74 12.51 12.25 -17.79
C THR A 74 12.08 10.79 -17.74
N GLU A 75 11.01 10.45 -18.46
CA GLU A 75 10.56 9.04 -18.64
C GLU A 75 11.60 8.20 -19.42
N LEU A 76 12.43 8.84 -20.27
CA LEU A 76 13.48 8.16 -21.02
C LEU A 76 14.57 7.59 -20.09
N ASP A 77 14.90 8.35 -19.04
CA ASP A 77 15.84 7.90 -18.02
C ASP A 77 15.31 6.63 -17.30
N LEU A 78 14.08 6.67 -16.81
CA LEU A 78 13.43 5.52 -16.19
C LEU A 78 13.41 4.28 -17.10
N LYS A 79 13.16 4.49 -18.40
CA LYS A 79 13.21 3.41 -19.39
C LYS A 79 14.62 2.84 -19.56
N ASN A 80 15.65 3.68 -19.55
CA ASN A 80 17.04 3.22 -19.61
C ASN A 80 17.41 2.41 -18.36
N LYS A 81 17.00 2.87 -17.16
CA LYS A 81 17.18 2.12 -15.90
C LYS A 81 16.45 0.77 -15.92
N CYS A 82 15.27 0.71 -16.52
CA CYS A 82 14.57 -0.55 -16.78
C CYS A 82 15.36 -1.44 -17.76
N ILE A 83 15.94 -0.91 -18.83
CA ILE A 83 16.71 -1.73 -19.80
C ILE A 83 18.00 -2.27 -19.16
N SER A 84 18.65 -1.48 -18.30
CA SER A 84 19.90 -1.85 -17.63
C SER A 84 19.71 -2.52 -16.26
N CYS A 85 18.53 -3.06 -15.97
CA CYS A 85 18.22 -3.64 -14.67
C CYS A 85 18.99 -4.94 -14.43
N GLU A 86 19.83 -4.97 -13.40
CA GLU A 86 20.59 -6.16 -13.01
C GLU A 86 19.80 -7.11 -12.09
N LYS A 87 18.84 -6.57 -11.33
CA LYS A 87 18.05 -7.38 -10.37
C LYS A 87 17.15 -8.39 -11.08
N ASN A 88 16.50 -7.97 -12.16
CA ASN A 88 15.64 -8.82 -12.97
C ASN A 88 15.95 -8.59 -14.46
N PRO A 89 17.03 -9.22 -14.98
CA PRO A 89 17.42 -9.07 -16.37
C PRO A 89 16.25 -9.37 -17.32
N ASP A 90 16.05 -8.50 -18.30
CA ASP A 90 14.96 -8.53 -19.29
C ASP A 90 13.52 -8.48 -18.72
N HIS A 91 13.36 -8.37 -17.40
CA HIS A 91 12.08 -8.36 -16.69
C HIS A 91 11.15 -9.51 -17.11
N ALA A 92 11.70 -10.70 -17.41
CA ALA A 92 10.95 -11.82 -17.99
C ALA A 92 9.75 -12.29 -17.13
N GLU A 93 9.84 -12.13 -15.80
CA GLU A 93 8.77 -12.48 -14.85
C GLU A 93 7.77 -11.35 -14.57
N PHE A 94 7.94 -10.19 -15.21
CA PHE A 94 6.99 -9.10 -15.14
C PHE A 94 6.07 -9.12 -16.34
N ILE A 95 4.78 -9.10 -16.06
CA ILE A 95 3.75 -9.12 -17.09
C ILE A 95 3.15 -7.72 -17.18
N PRO A 96 3.24 -7.03 -18.34
CA PRO A 96 2.53 -5.79 -18.57
C PRO A 96 1.04 -5.97 -18.24
N ILE A 97 0.46 -5.03 -17.50
CA ILE A 97 -0.89 -5.26 -16.97
C ILE A 97 -1.93 -5.39 -18.09
N ASP A 98 -1.77 -4.70 -19.20
CA ASP A 98 -2.65 -4.78 -20.36
C ASP A 98 -2.55 -6.12 -21.10
N GLU A 99 -1.41 -6.78 -21.00
CA GLU A 99 -1.15 -8.13 -21.53
C GLU A 99 -1.54 -9.26 -20.56
N PHE A 100 -1.74 -8.95 -19.27
CA PHE A 100 -2.08 -9.95 -18.27
C PHE A 100 -3.38 -10.70 -18.60
N LYS A 101 -3.30 -12.04 -18.68
CA LYS A 101 -4.38 -12.98 -19.01
C LYS A 101 -4.48 -14.06 -17.94
N LEU A 102 -5.64 -14.74 -17.91
CA LEU A 102 -5.91 -15.84 -16.97
C LEU A 102 -4.84 -16.95 -17.03
N GLN A 103 -4.27 -17.22 -18.21
CA GLN A 103 -3.29 -18.28 -18.43
C GLN A 103 -1.94 -18.00 -17.78
N HIS A 104 -1.66 -16.74 -17.44
CA HIS A 104 -0.46 -16.35 -16.70
C HIS A 104 -0.54 -16.74 -15.22
N LEU A 105 -1.73 -17.07 -14.71
CA LEU A 105 -1.86 -17.66 -13.38
C LEU A 105 -1.39 -19.13 -13.41
N PRO A 106 -0.80 -19.63 -12.31
CA PRO A 106 -0.51 -21.04 -12.14
C PRO A 106 -1.74 -21.90 -12.44
N PRO A 107 -1.61 -23.09 -13.05
CA PRO A 107 -2.75 -23.91 -13.46
C PRO A 107 -3.82 -24.13 -12.38
N THR A 108 -3.39 -24.39 -11.14
CA THR A 108 -4.26 -24.57 -9.95
C THR A 108 -4.96 -23.29 -9.52
N HIS A 109 -4.47 -22.13 -9.98
CA HIS A 109 -4.93 -20.79 -9.64
C HIS A 109 -5.55 -20.04 -10.82
N ARG A 110 -5.88 -20.72 -11.93
CA ARG A 110 -6.59 -20.12 -13.09
C ARG A 110 -8.06 -19.84 -12.77
N ASP A 111 -8.28 -18.99 -11.77
CA ASP A 111 -9.56 -18.59 -11.24
C ASP A 111 -9.98 -17.21 -11.78
N LYS A 112 -11.26 -17.11 -12.18
CA LYS A 112 -11.80 -15.88 -12.76
C LYS A 112 -11.87 -14.73 -11.74
N ASN A 113 -12.11 -15.01 -10.45
CA ASN A 113 -12.17 -13.97 -9.43
C ASN A 113 -10.75 -13.49 -9.09
N LEU A 114 -9.77 -14.39 -8.97
CA LEU A 114 -8.37 -14.02 -8.77
C LEU A 114 -7.83 -13.17 -9.93
N TYR A 115 -8.09 -13.56 -11.17
CA TYR A 115 -7.75 -12.74 -12.34
C TYR A 115 -8.37 -11.34 -12.27
N LYS A 116 -9.67 -11.24 -11.94
CA LYS A 116 -10.34 -9.94 -11.79
C LYS A 116 -9.84 -9.14 -10.60
N LEU A 117 -9.40 -9.80 -9.52
CA LEU A 117 -8.81 -9.15 -8.37
C LEU A 117 -7.51 -8.45 -8.76
N ILE A 118 -6.63 -9.15 -9.48
CA ILE A 118 -5.36 -8.59 -9.97
C ILE A 118 -5.61 -7.38 -10.88
N LYS A 119 -6.58 -7.47 -11.81
CA LYS A 119 -6.97 -6.32 -12.64
C LYS A 119 -7.52 -5.16 -11.81
N SER A 120 -8.37 -5.45 -10.82
CA SER A 120 -8.94 -4.42 -9.94
C SER A 120 -7.87 -3.77 -9.05
N MET A 121 -6.88 -4.53 -8.60
CA MET A 121 -5.70 -4.03 -7.90
C MET A 121 -4.92 -3.06 -8.78
N ALA A 122 -4.71 -3.41 -10.04
CA ALA A 122 -4.01 -2.55 -10.98
C ALA A 122 -4.74 -1.24 -11.28
N ASP A 123 -6.07 -1.28 -11.36
CA ASP A 123 -6.90 -0.08 -11.54
C ASP A 123 -6.70 0.95 -10.40
N LEU A 124 -6.40 0.47 -9.19
CA LEU A 124 -6.16 1.29 -7.99
C LEU A 124 -4.68 1.57 -7.72
N THR A 125 -3.76 0.91 -8.43
CA THR A 125 -2.32 1.11 -8.29
C THR A 125 -1.90 2.41 -8.95
N VAL A 126 -1.12 3.21 -8.23
CA VAL A 126 -0.67 4.53 -8.66
C VAL A 126 0.86 4.59 -8.70
N ARG A 127 1.40 5.37 -9.63
CA ARG A 127 2.82 5.74 -9.60
C ARG A 127 2.96 6.99 -8.74
N ILE A 128 3.87 6.93 -7.78
CA ILE A 128 4.24 8.06 -6.93
C ILE A 128 5.48 8.69 -7.52
N HIS A 129 5.48 10.01 -7.61
CA HIS A 129 6.65 10.80 -7.94
C HIS A 129 6.87 11.84 -6.84
N VAL A 130 8.05 11.82 -6.21
CA VAL A 130 8.44 12.67 -5.10
C VAL A 130 9.49 13.64 -5.58
N GLY A 131 9.11 14.90 -5.77
CA GLY A 131 9.99 15.93 -6.33
C GLY A 131 10.95 16.58 -5.33
N LYS A 132 11.02 16.07 -4.09
CA LYS A 132 11.86 16.66 -3.03
C LYS A 132 12.14 15.68 -1.90
N VAL A 133 13.40 15.59 -1.47
CA VAL A 133 13.79 14.93 -0.22
C VAL A 133 13.70 15.89 0.96
N SER A 134 13.05 15.45 2.02
CA SER A 134 12.91 16.23 3.24
C SER A 134 14.24 16.42 3.97
N PRO A 135 14.52 17.64 4.48
CA PRO A 135 15.67 17.86 5.36
C PRO A 135 15.54 17.13 6.72
N TYR A 136 14.35 16.62 7.03
CA TYR A 136 14.00 15.98 8.29
C TYR A 136 14.08 14.45 8.25
N ARG A 137 14.43 13.83 7.11
CA ARG A 137 14.68 12.39 7.06
C ARG A 137 15.72 11.99 8.12
N PRO A 138 15.50 10.91 8.87
CA PRO A 138 16.48 10.43 9.83
C PRO A 138 17.72 9.92 9.09
N MET A 139 18.83 9.80 9.82
CA MET A 139 20.04 9.21 9.24
C MET A 139 19.92 7.68 9.14
N PHE A 140 19.27 7.07 10.14
CA PHE A 140 19.10 5.63 10.26
C PHE A 140 17.64 5.26 10.45
N TRP A 141 17.29 4.01 10.14
CA TRP A 141 16.03 3.42 10.57
C TRP A 141 15.94 3.39 12.11
N PRO A 142 14.73 3.48 12.69
CA PRO A 142 14.53 3.33 14.12
C PRO A 142 15.17 2.03 14.62
N ASP A 143 15.84 2.13 15.78
CA ASP A 143 16.49 1.02 16.47
C ASP A 143 17.47 0.19 15.61
N SER A 144 18.09 0.82 14.61
CA SER A 144 19.00 0.17 13.67
C SER A 144 20.16 1.09 13.27
N ASP A 145 21.29 0.51 12.87
CA ASP A 145 22.40 1.22 12.21
C ASP A 145 22.23 1.29 10.68
N ARG A 146 21.10 0.78 10.15
CA ARG A 146 20.81 0.80 8.71
C ARG A 146 20.45 2.21 8.26
N ILE A 147 21.11 2.70 7.22
CA ILE A 147 20.85 4.03 6.64
C ILE A 147 19.41 4.12 6.14
N TYR A 148 18.73 5.22 6.49
CA TYR A 148 17.41 5.55 5.96
C TYR A 148 17.54 6.14 4.55
N LYS A 149 16.94 5.48 3.55
CA LYS A 149 17.09 5.85 2.13
C LYS A 149 15.79 6.49 1.58
N PRO A 150 15.88 7.50 0.69
CA PRO A 150 17.09 8.27 0.41
C PRO A 150 17.59 9.04 1.65
N PRO A 151 18.90 9.25 1.78
CA PRO A 151 19.47 10.07 2.83
C PRO A 151 19.08 11.55 2.64
N LYS A 152 19.01 12.31 3.74
CA LYS A 152 18.63 13.74 3.72
C LYS A 152 19.59 14.62 2.92
N GLU A 153 20.76 14.12 2.54
CA GLU A 153 21.76 14.78 1.69
C GLU A 153 21.31 14.83 0.21
N ASP A 154 20.37 13.97 -0.20
CA ASP A 154 19.84 13.88 -1.56
C ASP A 154 18.75 14.94 -1.88
N ARG A 155 18.81 16.13 -1.26
CA ARG A 155 17.76 17.18 -1.35
C ARG A 155 17.48 17.72 -2.75
N GLY A 156 18.38 17.46 -3.70
CA GLY A 156 18.23 17.85 -5.10
C GLY A 156 17.75 16.73 -6.02
N LYS A 157 17.50 15.53 -5.48
CA LYS A 157 17.06 14.37 -6.24
C LYS A 157 15.56 14.18 -6.14
N GLU A 158 15.00 13.61 -7.19
CA GLU A 158 13.60 13.20 -7.27
C GLU A 158 13.53 11.67 -7.30
N PHE A 159 12.42 11.11 -6.86
CA PHE A 159 12.26 9.66 -6.75
C PHE A 159 10.89 9.21 -7.23
N THR A 160 10.81 7.96 -7.63
CA THR A 160 9.54 7.30 -7.94
C THR A 160 9.38 6.00 -7.17
N GLY A 161 8.12 5.72 -6.86
CA GLY A 161 7.66 4.52 -6.17
C GLY A 161 6.24 4.16 -6.58
N SER A 162 5.65 3.23 -5.86
CA SER A 162 4.30 2.74 -6.08
C SER A 162 3.40 3.01 -4.87
N GLY A 163 2.10 3.01 -5.10
CA GLY A 163 1.09 3.06 -4.04
C GLY A 163 -0.24 2.49 -4.52
N ARG A 164 -1.24 2.49 -3.65
CA ARG A 164 -2.59 2.03 -4.00
C ARG A 164 -3.64 2.93 -3.38
N ILE A 165 -4.65 3.32 -4.15
CA ILE A 165 -5.86 3.95 -3.61
C ILE A 165 -6.61 2.92 -2.77
N VAL A 166 -6.82 3.22 -1.48
CA VAL A 166 -7.42 2.27 -0.51
C VAL A 166 -8.81 2.70 -0.02
N ARG A 167 -9.11 4.00 -0.09
CA ARG A 167 -10.38 4.56 0.37
C ARG A 167 -10.79 5.72 -0.51
N ILE A 168 -12.08 5.80 -0.81
CA ILE A 168 -12.69 6.87 -1.59
C ILE A 168 -13.98 7.26 -0.88
N GLU A 169 -14.16 8.55 -0.66
CA GLU A 169 -15.33 9.09 0.03
C GLU A 169 -15.85 10.30 -0.71
N GLN A 170 -17.13 10.27 -1.06
CA GLN A 170 -17.80 11.44 -1.61
C GLN A 170 -18.28 12.34 -0.47
N PHE A 171 -18.05 13.64 -0.63
CA PHE A 171 -18.54 14.67 0.27
C PHE A 171 -19.42 15.66 -0.48
N LYS A 172 -20.47 16.10 0.18
CA LYS A 172 -21.33 17.20 -0.24
C LYS A 172 -21.50 18.20 0.90
N ASN A 173 -21.06 19.43 0.67
CA ASN A 173 -21.03 20.49 1.69
C ASN A 173 -20.31 20.06 2.99
N GLY A 174 -19.29 19.22 2.88
CA GLY A 174 -18.49 18.74 4.02
C GLY A 174 -19.05 17.51 4.72
N VAL A 175 -20.14 16.93 4.22
CA VAL A 175 -20.75 15.73 4.81
C VAL A 175 -20.72 14.58 3.81
N ASN A 176 -20.30 13.41 4.27
CA ASN A 176 -20.51 12.14 3.59
C ASN A 176 -21.83 11.54 4.09
N GLU A 177 -22.85 11.53 3.23
CA GLU A 177 -24.19 11.04 3.56
C GLU A 177 -24.26 9.51 3.68
N GLU A 178 -23.32 8.76 3.08
CA GLU A 178 -23.31 7.30 3.09
C GLU A 178 -22.69 6.72 4.36
N ASP A 179 -21.67 7.36 4.92
CA ASP A 179 -20.94 6.90 6.12
C ASP A 179 -21.52 7.47 7.42
N GLY A 180 -22.85 7.45 7.55
CA GLY A 180 -23.54 7.92 8.75
C GLY A 180 -23.39 9.40 9.05
N GLY A 181 -23.07 10.23 8.04
CA GLY A 181 -22.90 11.67 8.19
C GLY A 181 -21.50 12.09 8.63
N ARG A 182 -20.46 11.29 8.32
CA ARG A 182 -19.07 11.66 8.59
C ARG A 182 -18.75 13.04 8.00
N GLU A 183 -18.17 13.91 8.83
CA GLU A 183 -17.73 15.24 8.42
C GLU A 183 -16.30 15.18 7.86
N SER A 184 -16.04 15.93 6.78
CA SER A 184 -14.69 16.24 6.31
C SER A 184 -14.16 17.44 7.10
N ASP A 185 -12.82 17.55 7.19
CA ASP A 185 -12.16 18.76 7.68
C ASP A 185 -12.47 20.00 6.81
N TYR A 186 -13.09 19.80 5.65
CA TYR A 186 -13.42 20.82 4.68
C TYR A 186 -14.92 20.88 4.39
N THR A 187 -15.44 22.09 4.21
CA THR A 187 -16.84 22.31 3.77
C THR A 187 -16.97 22.44 2.25
N LYS A 188 -15.84 22.47 1.53
CA LYS A 188 -15.71 22.61 0.07
C LYS A 188 -14.53 21.79 -0.45
N CYS A 189 -14.53 21.49 -1.74
CA CYS A 189 -13.43 20.78 -2.39
C CYS A 189 -12.10 21.54 -2.26
N TRP A 190 -11.06 20.84 -1.79
CA TRP A 190 -9.72 21.39 -1.59
C TRP A 190 -8.72 20.98 -2.68
N CYS A 191 -9.15 20.33 -3.77
CA CYS A 191 -8.27 19.97 -4.88
C CYS A 191 -7.66 21.21 -5.57
N SER A 192 -6.59 21.02 -6.35
CA SER A 192 -5.87 22.13 -7.01
C SER A 192 -6.74 22.97 -7.95
N LYS A 193 -7.72 22.34 -8.64
CA LYS A 193 -8.62 23.03 -9.59
C LYS A 193 -9.70 23.87 -8.91
N CYS A 194 -10.04 23.55 -7.67
CA CYS A 194 -11.18 24.12 -6.96
C CYS A 194 -10.76 25.25 -5.97
N GLN A 195 -9.66 25.97 -6.24
CA GLN A 195 -9.27 27.13 -5.43
C GLN A 195 -10.29 28.29 -5.58
N ILE A 196 -10.75 28.58 -6.81
CA ILE A 196 -11.78 29.59 -7.10
C ILE A 196 -12.52 29.24 -8.42
N PRO A 197 -13.85 29.02 -8.45
CA PRO A 197 -14.74 28.78 -7.32
C PRO A 197 -14.62 27.33 -6.81
N PRO A 198 -14.78 27.09 -5.51
CA PRO A 198 -14.71 25.75 -4.97
C PRO A 198 -16.01 24.96 -5.22
N SER A 199 -15.88 23.67 -5.54
CA SER A 199 -17.03 22.76 -5.66
C SER A 199 -17.58 22.38 -4.28
N ASN A 200 -18.90 22.23 -4.21
CA ASN A 200 -19.59 21.69 -3.04
C ASN A 200 -19.65 20.17 -3.01
N VAL A 201 -19.30 19.51 -4.11
CA VAL A 201 -19.25 18.04 -4.23
C VAL A 201 -17.84 17.65 -4.65
N TRP A 202 -17.23 16.71 -3.93
CA TRP A 202 -15.90 16.19 -4.24
C TRP A 202 -15.71 14.78 -3.69
N TRP A 203 -14.62 14.15 -4.12
CA TRP A 203 -14.16 12.87 -3.58
C TRP A 203 -12.82 13.09 -2.90
N GLU A 204 -12.67 12.56 -1.68
CA GLU A 204 -11.39 12.40 -1.01
C GLU A 204 -10.90 10.97 -1.20
N CYS A 205 -9.66 10.82 -1.64
CA CYS A 205 -9.05 9.54 -1.97
C CYS A 205 -7.82 9.34 -1.10
N SER A 206 -7.76 8.24 -0.36
CA SER A 206 -6.60 7.85 0.46
C SER A 206 -5.73 6.86 -0.31
N VAL A 207 -4.41 6.99 -0.19
CA VAL A 207 -3.41 6.17 -0.86
C VAL A 207 -2.42 5.60 0.14
N ASP A 208 -2.23 4.29 0.09
CA ASP A 208 -1.22 3.58 0.89
C ASP A 208 0.07 3.46 0.10
N THR A 209 1.18 3.70 0.78
CA THR A 209 2.54 3.52 0.27
C THR A 209 3.51 3.32 1.43
N ALA A 210 4.80 3.24 1.13
CA ALA A 210 5.87 3.14 2.11
C ALA A 210 6.27 4.52 2.65
N THR A 211 6.61 4.64 3.94
CA THR A 211 7.11 5.89 4.54
C THR A 211 8.46 6.31 3.95
N HIS A 212 9.29 5.36 3.52
CA HIS A 212 10.51 5.71 2.82
C HIS A 212 10.27 6.27 1.40
N ASN A 213 9.11 6.01 0.78
CA ASN A 213 8.73 6.71 -0.46
C ASN A 213 8.39 8.17 -0.15
N VAL A 214 7.43 8.41 0.75
CA VAL A 214 7.02 9.77 1.17
C VAL A 214 7.14 9.89 2.68
N PHE A 215 8.20 10.56 3.12
CA PHE A 215 8.60 10.58 4.51
C PHE A 215 7.72 11.48 5.38
N ASP A 216 7.44 12.70 4.94
CA ASP A 216 6.74 13.68 5.74
C ASP A 216 5.87 14.63 4.89
N GLY A 217 5.27 15.62 5.55
CA GLY A 217 4.46 16.65 4.87
C GLY A 217 5.24 17.53 3.88
N VAL A 218 6.56 17.67 4.03
CA VAL A 218 7.40 18.42 3.07
C VAL A 218 7.48 17.66 1.77
N GLU A 219 7.74 16.35 1.83
CA GLU A 219 7.77 15.50 0.63
C GLU A 219 6.39 15.34 0.01
N ALA A 220 5.36 15.15 0.83
CA ALA A 220 3.98 15.04 0.35
C ALA A 220 3.53 16.28 -0.43
N ALA A 221 3.91 17.48 0.03
CA ALA A 221 3.60 18.73 -0.68
C ALA A 221 4.30 18.88 -2.04
N HIS A 222 5.33 18.08 -2.31
CA HIS A 222 6.07 18.01 -3.59
C HIS A 222 5.86 16.66 -4.28
N THR A 223 4.84 15.91 -3.88
CA THR A 223 4.49 14.62 -4.44
C THR A 223 3.39 14.76 -5.47
N SER A 224 3.51 14.02 -6.57
CA SER A 224 2.46 13.84 -7.56
C SER A 224 2.13 12.37 -7.76
N LEU A 225 0.88 12.08 -8.09
CA LEU A 225 0.39 10.73 -8.38
C LEU A 225 -0.01 10.63 -9.84
N ARG A 226 0.49 9.63 -10.56
CA ARG A 226 0.01 9.28 -11.90
C ARG A 226 -0.92 8.09 -11.82
N LEU A 227 -2.19 8.33 -12.15
CA LEU A 227 -3.24 7.31 -12.21
C LEU A 227 -3.25 6.62 -13.58
N PHE A 228 -3.75 5.38 -13.62
CA PHE A 228 -4.04 4.63 -14.86
C PHE A 228 -2.87 4.46 -15.85
N PHE A 229 -1.64 4.43 -15.34
CA PHE A 229 -0.45 4.31 -16.18
C PHE A 229 -0.14 2.84 -16.54
N ASP A 230 -0.93 2.29 -17.46
CA ASP A 230 -0.82 0.89 -17.91
C ASP A 230 0.15 0.74 -19.08
N ARG A 231 0.28 1.78 -19.91
CA ARG A 231 1.18 1.86 -21.08
C ARG A 231 1.73 3.28 -21.23
N GLU A 232 2.82 3.42 -21.98
CA GLU A 232 3.41 4.73 -22.33
C GLU A 232 2.43 5.68 -23.02
N SER A 233 1.57 5.12 -23.87
CA SER A 233 0.58 5.88 -24.64
C SER A 233 -0.68 6.24 -23.86
N CYS A 234 -0.81 5.84 -22.58
CA CYS A 234 -1.98 6.16 -21.77
C CYS A 234 -2.06 7.66 -21.46
N ASP A 235 -3.29 8.17 -21.39
CA ASP A 235 -3.55 9.54 -20.96
C ASP A 235 -2.93 9.81 -19.58
N LYS A 236 -2.33 11.00 -19.46
CA LYS A 236 -1.70 11.42 -18.21
C LYS A 236 -2.76 12.00 -17.28
N VAL A 237 -3.22 11.19 -16.33
CA VAL A 237 -4.05 11.65 -15.21
C VAL A 237 -3.15 11.88 -14.02
N ILE A 238 -2.75 13.14 -13.80
CA ILE A 238 -1.82 13.56 -12.75
C ILE A 238 -2.57 14.28 -11.63
N ILE A 239 -2.29 13.89 -10.39
CA ILE A 239 -2.72 14.57 -9.17
C ILE A 239 -1.49 15.24 -8.55
N GLU A 240 -1.47 16.57 -8.46
CA GLU A 240 -0.31 17.33 -7.97
C GLU A 240 -0.45 17.77 -6.51
N LYS A 241 -1.67 17.80 -5.98
CA LYS A 241 -1.94 18.27 -4.62
C LYS A 241 -2.25 17.09 -3.71
N VAL A 242 -1.21 16.62 -3.02
CA VAL A 242 -1.23 15.47 -2.12
C VAL A 242 -0.91 15.94 -0.70
N TYR A 243 -1.59 15.37 0.29
CA TYR A 243 -1.36 15.60 1.70
C TYR A 243 -0.93 14.33 2.39
N LEU A 244 -0.06 14.46 3.39
CA LEU A 244 0.22 13.39 4.33
C LEU A 244 -0.87 13.38 5.41
N ILE A 245 -1.52 12.24 5.61
CA ILE A 245 -2.48 12.03 6.70
C ILE A 245 -1.79 11.36 7.88
N TYR A 246 -0.99 10.35 7.58
CA TYR A 246 -0.35 9.53 8.59
C TYR A 246 0.91 8.89 8.02
N ASN A 247 1.95 8.82 8.83
CA ASN A 247 3.13 8.00 8.57
C ASN A 247 3.59 7.32 9.84
N ARG A 248 4.26 6.18 9.68
CA ARG A 248 4.98 5.49 10.75
C ARG A 248 6.24 4.90 10.16
N ILE A 249 7.38 5.21 10.77
CA ILE A 249 8.68 4.76 10.28
C ILE A 249 8.92 3.31 10.70
N ASP A 250 8.48 2.91 11.90
CA ASP A 250 8.72 1.59 12.49
C ASP A 250 8.10 0.42 11.71
N ASP A 251 6.97 0.65 11.05
CA ASP A 251 6.37 -0.32 10.14
C ASP A 251 6.33 0.15 8.68
N ASP A 252 7.03 1.26 8.40
CA ASP A 252 7.19 1.87 7.09
C ASP A 252 5.87 2.13 6.34
N LYS A 253 4.79 2.44 7.06
CA LYS A 253 3.48 2.74 6.47
C LYS A 253 3.21 4.23 6.33
N CYS A 254 2.81 4.63 5.13
CA CYS A 254 2.41 6.00 4.81
C CYS A 254 1.03 6.04 4.16
N TRP A 255 0.19 6.94 4.66
CA TRP A 255 -1.14 7.26 4.13
C TRP A 255 -1.16 8.69 3.62
N LEU A 256 -1.37 8.80 2.31
CA LEU A 256 -1.53 10.05 1.59
C LEU A 256 -3.00 10.30 1.28
N GLN A 257 -3.38 11.54 1.05
CA GLN A 257 -4.71 11.91 0.61
C GLN A 257 -4.66 12.93 -0.52
N PHE A 258 -5.57 12.80 -1.48
CA PHE A 258 -5.86 13.83 -2.46
C PHE A 258 -7.37 14.00 -2.62
N ALA A 259 -7.77 15.10 -3.25
CA ALA A 259 -9.17 15.33 -3.60
C ALA A 259 -9.34 15.58 -5.10
N THR A 260 -10.53 15.29 -5.61
CA THR A 260 -10.97 15.70 -6.94
C THR A 260 -12.41 16.20 -6.91
N CYS A 261 -12.69 17.31 -7.60
CA CYS A 261 -14.06 17.76 -7.92
C CYS A 261 -14.52 17.31 -9.31
N ASP A 262 -13.69 16.54 -10.04
CA ASP A 262 -14.06 15.92 -11.31
C ASP A 262 -14.95 14.70 -11.05
N GLN A 263 -16.25 14.84 -11.32
CA GLN A 263 -17.24 13.80 -11.10
C GLN A 263 -16.99 12.54 -11.94
N SER A 264 -16.43 12.69 -13.15
CA SER A 264 -16.13 11.53 -13.99
C SER A 264 -15.01 10.69 -13.39
N LEU A 265 -13.97 11.35 -12.87
CA LEU A 265 -12.86 10.69 -12.18
C LEU A 265 -13.30 10.10 -10.84
N GLY A 266 -14.02 10.88 -10.02
CA GLY A 266 -14.52 10.45 -8.72
C GLY A 266 -15.38 9.19 -8.79
N ASN A 267 -16.43 9.22 -9.63
CA ASN A 267 -17.29 8.07 -9.86
C ASN A 267 -16.52 6.87 -10.44
N ARG A 268 -15.54 7.11 -11.32
CA ARG A 268 -14.71 6.02 -11.88
C ARG A 268 -13.92 5.32 -10.79
N LEU A 269 -13.26 6.08 -9.92
CA LEU A 269 -12.47 5.54 -8.81
C LEU A 269 -13.36 4.80 -7.81
N GLU A 270 -14.52 5.35 -7.46
CA GLU A 270 -15.50 4.73 -6.55
C GLU A 270 -16.00 3.37 -7.09
N ASN A 271 -16.30 3.29 -8.39
CA ASN A 271 -16.64 2.02 -9.03
C ASN A 271 -15.48 1.02 -8.99
N MET A 272 -14.23 1.48 -9.13
CA MET A 272 -13.05 0.63 -9.06
C MET A 272 -12.84 0.05 -7.67
N ILE A 273 -12.95 0.87 -6.60
CA ILE A 273 -12.77 0.39 -5.22
C ILE A 273 -13.89 -0.56 -4.80
N ASN A 274 -15.15 -0.27 -5.16
CA ASN A 274 -16.29 -1.13 -4.85
C ASN A 274 -16.16 -2.50 -5.52
N ARG A 275 -15.68 -2.53 -6.77
CA ARG A 275 -15.38 -3.77 -7.49
C ARG A 275 -14.21 -4.51 -6.83
N TYR A 276 -13.15 -3.82 -6.43
CA TYR A 276 -12.02 -4.42 -5.71
C TYR A 276 -12.49 -5.10 -4.43
N ILE A 277 -13.19 -4.38 -3.54
CA ILE A 277 -13.70 -4.90 -2.26
C ILE A 277 -14.58 -6.14 -2.48
N THR A 278 -15.52 -6.06 -3.42
CA THR A 278 -16.44 -7.16 -3.72
C THR A 278 -15.71 -8.42 -4.18
N ILE A 279 -14.66 -8.27 -4.99
CA ILE A 279 -13.92 -9.42 -5.55
C ILE A 279 -12.90 -9.93 -4.54
N GLN A 280 -12.25 -9.04 -3.80
CA GLN A 280 -11.29 -9.38 -2.75
C GLN A 280 -11.94 -10.28 -1.70
N LYS A 281 -13.18 -9.97 -1.26
CA LYS A 281 -13.95 -10.85 -0.37
C LYS A 281 -14.15 -12.25 -0.94
N LYS A 282 -14.51 -12.37 -2.22
CA LYS A 282 -14.71 -13.68 -2.87
C LYS A 282 -13.42 -14.49 -2.97
N VAL A 283 -12.30 -13.83 -3.26
CA VAL A 283 -10.98 -14.47 -3.34
C VAL A 283 -10.53 -14.88 -1.93
N TYR A 284 -10.69 -14.01 -0.93
CA TYR A 284 -10.39 -14.32 0.47
C TYR A 284 -11.09 -15.60 0.92
N GLU A 285 -12.43 -15.67 0.83
CA GLU A 285 -13.19 -16.84 1.27
C GLU A 285 -12.80 -18.12 0.55
N LYS A 286 -12.48 -18.02 -0.75
CA LYS A 286 -12.09 -19.18 -1.56
C LYS A 286 -10.73 -19.74 -1.16
N TYR A 287 -9.75 -18.86 -0.94
CA TYR A 287 -8.36 -19.26 -0.73
C TYR A 287 -7.98 -19.39 0.75
N LYS A 288 -8.78 -18.86 1.68
CA LYS A 288 -8.55 -18.96 3.12
C LYS A 288 -8.22 -20.38 3.60
N PRO A 289 -8.93 -21.46 3.19
CA PRO A 289 -8.64 -22.81 3.67
C PRO A 289 -7.27 -23.37 3.27
N ASN A 290 -6.69 -22.90 2.15
CA ASN A 290 -5.45 -23.44 1.57
C ASN A 290 -4.31 -22.40 1.53
N ARG A 291 -4.48 -21.24 2.17
CA ARG A 291 -3.56 -20.10 2.08
C ARG A 291 -2.12 -20.43 2.47
N ASP A 292 -1.96 -21.38 3.39
CA ASP A 292 -0.67 -21.85 3.91
C ASP A 292 -0.04 -22.99 3.10
N THR A 293 -0.82 -23.63 2.24
CA THR A 293 -0.38 -24.71 1.34
C THR A 293 0.00 -24.15 -0.03
N ASP A 294 -0.89 -23.35 -0.63
CA ASP A 294 -0.71 -22.81 -1.98
C ASP A 294 0.32 -21.69 -2.01
N LYS A 295 0.39 -20.91 -0.92
CA LYS A 295 1.29 -19.78 -0.70
C LYS A 295 1.37 -18.74 -1.82
N LEU A 296 0.36 -18.67 -2.69
CA LEU A 296 0.39 -17.74 -3.83
C LEU A 296 0.57 -16.30 -3.33
N THR A 297 1.39 -15.53 -4.04
CA THR A 297 1.45 -14.08 -3.89
C THR A 297 1.43 -13.40 -5.25
N PHE A 298 0.94 -12.17 -5.29
CA PHE A 298 1.14 -11.30 -6.43
C PHE A 298 1.31 -9.86 -5.99
N ILE A 299 1.98 -9.08 -6.83
CA ILE A 299 2.18 -7.64 -6.64
C ILE A 299 1.92 -6.93 -7.96
N VAL A 300 1.23 -5.79 -7.89
CA VAL A 300 1.10 -4.87 -9.02
C VAL A 300 1.83 -3.58 -8.66
N SER A 301 2.81 -3.20 -9.47
CA SER A 301 3.69 -2.06 -9.18
C SER A 301 4.14 -1.34 -10.43
N HIS A 302 4.87 -0.24 -10.23
CA HIS A 302 5.58 0.52 -11.25
C HIS A 302 7.09 0.26 -11.16
N PRO A 303 7.59 -0.91 -11.61
CA PRO A 303 9.03 -1.17 -11.60
C PRO A 303 9.73 -0.10 -12.45
N HIS A 304 10.77 0.50 -11.88
CA HIS A 304 11.52 1.66 -12.36
C HIS A 304 10.66 2.90 -12.64
N GLY A 305 9.47 3.01 -12.03
CA GLY A 305 8.50 4.05 -12.37
C GLY A 305 7.88 3.93 -13.77
N CYS A 306 8.12 2.81 -14.47
CA CYS A 306 7.57 2.51 -15.79
C CYS A 306 6.09 2.09 -15.71
N PRO A 307 5.41 1.80 -16.84
CA PRO A 307 4.01 1.37 -16.83
C PRO A 307 3.80 0.14 -15.93
N LYS A 308 2.58 0.03 -15.38
CA LYS A 308 2.27 -1.02 -14.41
C LYS A 308 2.54 -2.42 -14.93
N LYS A 309 3.17 -3.22 -14.08
CA LYS A 309 3.38 -4.64 -14.31
C LYS A 309 2.86 -5.43 -13.12
N VAL A 310 2.44 -6.67 -13.38
CA VAL A 310 2.15 -7.66 -12.34
C VAL A 310 3.27 -8.70 -12.31
N SER A 311 3.68 -9.08 -11.10
CA SER A 311 4.48 -10.28 -10.88
C SER A 311 3.75 -11.23 -9.93
N ILE A 312 3.95 -12.53 -10.13
CA ILE A 312 3.31 -13.61 -9.39
C ILE A 312 4.41 -14.51 -8.84
N GLY A 313 4.27 -14.92 -7.59
CA GLY A 313 5.24 -15.80 -6.95
C GLY A 313 4.62 -16.53 -5.77
N HIS A 314 5.44 -16.87 -4.78
CA HIS A 314 5.00 -17.52 -3.55
C HIS A 314 5.57 -16.79 -2.34
N TRP A 315 4.77 -16.67 -1.28
CA TRP A 315 5.30 -16.25 0.01
C TRP A 315 6.02 -17.43 0.67
N MET A 316 7.08 -17.12 1.42
CA MET A 316 8.02 -18.10 1.96
C MET A 316 7.87 -18.19 3.47
N THR A 317 8.18 -17.11 4.17
CA THR A 317 8.00 -16.98 5.63
C THR A 317 6.86 -16.04 5.97
N ARG A 318 6.23 -16.30 7.12
CA ARG A 318 5.20 -15.48 7.76
C ARG A 318 5.55 -15.37 9.24
N GLU A 319 5.86 -14.18 9.70
CA GLU A 319 6.28 -13.92 11.07
C GLU A 319 5.33 -12.92 11.71
N LYS A 320 4.70 -13.31 12.83
CA LYS A 320 3.96 -12.38 13.68
C LYS A 320 4.96 -11.65 14.57
N ARG A 321 4.85 -10.33 14.64
CA ARG A 321 5.60 -9.49 15.56
C ARG A 321 4.67 -9.00 16.65
N ASP A 322 5.08 -9.25 17.89
CA ASP A 322 4.32 -8.91 19.10
C ASP A 322 4.11 -7.38 19.23
N GLU A 323 5.08 -6.60 18.73
CA GLU A 323 4.94 -5.16 18.60
C GLU A 323 3.99 -4.84 17.43
N HIS A 324 2.79 -4.41 17.79
CA HIS A 324 1.74 -3.90 16.92
C HIS A 324 0.89 -4.92 16.16
N ASP A 325 0.89 -6.19 16.55
CA ASP A 325 0.14 -7.25 15.87
C ASP A 325 0.44 -7.27 14.36
N SER A 326 1.70 -6.99 14.03
CA SER A 326 2.14 -6.83 12.65
C SER A 326 2.62 -8.17 12.10
N THR A 327 2.22 -8.52 10.89
CA THR A 327 2.68 -9.73 10.21
C THR A 327 3.64 -9.34 9.10
N VAL A 328 4.85 -9.91 9.14
CA VAL A 328 5.86 -9.77 8.09
C VAL A 328 5.83 -11.00 7.19
N PHE A 329 5.84 -10.77 5.88
CA PHE A 329 5.98 -11.83 4.89
C PHE A 329 7.25 -11.62 4.08
N THR A 330 7.91 -12.74 3.75
CA THR A 330 8.88 -12.78 2.65
C THR A 330 8.26 -13.47 1.44
N TYR A 331 8.63 -13.06 0.22
CA TYR A 331 8.05 -13.63 -1.00
C TYR A 331 8.94 -13.53 -2.24
N SER A 332 8.59 -14.32 -3.26
CA SER A 332 9.36 -14.50 -4.48
C SER A 332 8.82 -13.74 -5.68
N ALA A 333 7.64 -13.12 -5.60
CA ALA A 333 7.13 -12.29 -6.70
C ALA A 333 8.12 -11.16 -6.98
N CYS A 334 8.51 -11.00 -8.24
CA CYS A 334 9.57 -10.08 -8.65
C CYS A 334 9.20 -8.61 -8.39
N THR A 335 10.21 -7.85 -7.97
CA THR A 335 10.16 -6.42 -7.73
C THR A 335 11.47 -5.78 -8.17
N CYS A 336 11.44 -4.49 -8.48
CA CYS A 336 12.61 -3.68 -8.83
C CYS A 336 12.56 -2.36 -8.06
N PRO A 337 13.64 -1.56 -8.04
CA PRO A 337 13.53 -0.12 -7.77
C PRO A 337 12.28 0.49 -8.40
N GLY A 338 11.53 1.32 -7.69
CA GLY A 338 10.21 1.84 -8.06
C GLY A 338 9.01 0.97 -7.61
N SER A 339 9.23 -0.29 -7.24
CA SER A 339 8.18 -1.15 -6.69
C SER A 339 7.85 -0.87 -5.23
N SER A 340 8.73 -0.20 -4.46
CA SER A 340 8.47 0.17 -3.07
C SER A 340 7.11 0.86 -2.90
N GLY A 341 6.38 0.52 -1.85
CA GLY A 341 5.06 1.07 -1.56
C GLY A 341 3.90 0.38 -2.30
N ALA A 342 4.17 -0.50 -3.26
CA ALA A 342 3.13 -1.29 -3.90
C ALA A 342 2.47 -2.25 -2.90
N ASN A 343 1.16 -2.46 -3.07
CA ASN A 343 0.44 -3.43 -2.26
C ASN A 343 0.74 -4.86 -2.75
N VAL A 344 1.06 -5.72 -1.80
CA VAL A 344 1.28 -7.16 -1.99
C VAL A 344 0.03 -7.90 -1.59
N HIS A 345 -0.36 -8.91 -2.35
CA HIS A 345 -1.57 -9.67 -2.08
C HIS A 345 -1.26 -11.13 -1.84
N PHE A 346 -1.84 -11.67 -0.75
CA PHE A 346 -1.76 -13.07 -0.37
C PHE A 346 -3.19 -13.62 -0.33
N PRO A 347 -3.66 -14.34 -1.38
CA PRO A 347 -5.01 -14.88 -1.39
C PRO A 347 -5.32 -15.73 -0.15
N GLY A 348 -6.45 -15.44 0.50
CA GLY A 348 -6.85 -16.08 1.75
C GLY A 348 -6.40 -15.37 3.04
N TYR A 349 -5.64 -14.28 2.91
CA TYR A 349 -5.38 -13.35 4.00
C TYR A 349 -6.29 -12.13 3.89
N SER A 350 -6.78 -11.68 5.05
CA SER A 350 -7.43 -10.39 5.17
C SER A 350 -6.36 -9.35 4.83
N GLY A 351 -6.59 -8.56 3.79
CA GLY A 351 -5.68 -7.47 3.40
C GLY A 351 -5.69 -6.30 4.38
N PHE A 352 -6.10 -6.50 5.64
CA PHE A 352 -6.18 -5.45 6.63
C PHE A 352 -5.40 -5.88 7.88
N PRO A 353 -4.36 -5.13 8.30
CA PRO A 353 -3.78 -3.99 7.58
C PRO A 353 -3.18 -4.40 6.22
N GLU A 354 -3.13 -3.45 5.27
CA GLU A 354 -2.62 -3.73 3.91
C GLU A 354 -1.13 -4.07 3.93
N PHE A 355 -0.75 -5.06 3.13
CA PHE A 355 0.64 -5.48 2.99
C PHE A 355 1.33 -4.61 1.95
N VAL A 356 2.29 -3.80 2.38
CA VAL A 356 3.03 -2.88 1.51
C VAL A 356 4.45 -3.43 1.31
N HIS A 357 4.90 -3.52 0.07
CA HIS A 357 6.29 -3.89 -0.26
C HIS A 357 7.25 -2.82 0.24
N ILE A 358 8.17 -3.22 1.11
CA ILE A 358 9.13 -2.31 1.77
C ILE A 358 10.51 -2.40 1.10
N GLY A 359 10.86 -3.58 0.59
CA GLY A 359 12.17 -3.81 -0.01
C GLY A 359 12.59 -5.26 0.07
N VAL A 360 13.90 -5.47 0.04
CA VAL A 360 14.54 -6.79 0.06
C VAL A 360 15.23 -6.98 1.40
N ASN A 361 15.20 -8.17 2.00
CA ASN A 361 15.98 -8.48 3.21
C ASN A 361 17.43 -8.86 2.88
N GLY A 362 18.27 -9.06 3.90
CA GLY A 362 19.68 -9.46 3.73
C GLY A 362 19.91 -10.83 3.08
N LEU A 363 18.85 -11.63 2.91
CA LEU A 363 18.87 -12.91 2.18
C LEU A 363 18.45 -12.77 0.71
N GLY A 364 18.10 -11.56 0.25
CA GLY A 364 17.65 -11.32 -1.12
C GLY A 364 16.16 -11.58 -1.36
N PHE A 365 15.36 -11.82 -0.31
CA PHE A 365 13.91 -12.03 -0.45
C PHE A 365 13.15 -10.71 -0.30
N ASN A 366 12.11 -10.53 -1.12
CA ASN A 366 11.23 -9.37 -1.03
C ASN A 366 10.39 -9.46 0.26
N THR A 367 10.09 -8.31 0.86
CA THR A 367 9.46 -8.21 2.18
C THR A 367 8.29 -7.24 2.19
N CYS A 368 7.27 -7.55 2.98
CA CYS A 368 6.20 -6.62 3.34
C CYS A 368 5.75 -6.84 4.77
N GLY A 369 5.10 -5.83 5.36
CA GLY A 369 4.84 -5.81 6.80
C GLY A 369 6.09 -5.37 7.58
N ALA A 370 5.90 -4.85 8.80
CA ALA A 370 6.80 -3.99 9.56
C ALA A 370 8.34 -4.17 9.38
N ASN A 371 9.08 -3.08 9.64
CA ASN A 371 10.46 -2.81 9.22
C ASN A 371 11.43 -4.00 9.31
N ILE A 372 12.33 -4.08 8.32
CA ILE A 372 13.42 -5.06 8.14
C ILE A 372 14.55 -4.85 9.17
N ALA A 373 14.23 -4.40 10.39
CA ALA A 373 15.18 -4.42 11.49
C ALA A 373 15.34 -5.89 11.94
N ASP A 374 16.59 -6.33 11.94
CA ASP A 374 17.14 -7.61 12.39
C ASP A 374 16.88 -8.87 11.55
N TYR A 375 17.75 -9.08 10.55
CA TYR A 375 18.35 -10.38 10.21
C TYR A 375 19.79 -10.22 9.71
#